data_AF-A0A413S6A1-F1
#
_entry.id   AF-A0A413S6A1-F1
#
_cell.length_a   1.000
_cell.length_b   1.000
_cell.length_c   1.000
_cell.angle_alpha   90.00
_cell.angle_beta   90.00
_cell.angle_gamma   90.00
#
_symmetry.space_group_name_H-M   'P 1'
#
loop_
_entity.id
_entity.type
_entity.pdbx_description
1 polymer ?
#
loop_
_entity_poly.entity_id
_entity_poly.type
_entity_poly.pdbx_seq_one_letter_code
_entity_poly.pdbx_strand_id
1 'polypeptide(L)'
;MAYKIILDPGHGGSDPGATFNGRQEKDEALGLAMSVGKLLENAGFDVAYTRTTDVYNTPFEKATIANNMGGDLFVSFHRNSAPNADMYNGVQTLVYNDQGLKAELARNINENLVALGFADKGVVERPNLVVLKRTKMPAVLIEAGFINSALDNEIFDNKQNEIAQAIADAIIDTLYDRGIHANDCKPNNSQSYSVQVGAFRNRQLAESLNLQLRRQGFPSRVVMEDNLFKVRVGDFRTLDNAVAMELKLRLLGYNTFVVS
;
A
#
# COMPACT_ATOMS: atom_id res chain seq x y z
N MET A 1 15.09 -5.57 11.53
CA MET A 1 13.65 -5.74 11.26
C MET A 1 13.42 -5.23 9.85
N ALA A 2 12.45 -5.80 9.12
CA ALA A 2 12.10 -5.32 7.79
C ALA A 2 11.62 -3.87 7.87
N TYR A 3 12.12 -3.00 7.00
CA TYR A 3 11.69 -1.60 6.93
C TYR A 3 10.29 -1.52 6.33
N LYS A 4 9.32 -1.04 7.10
CA LYS A 4 7.90 -1.03 6.73
C LYS A 4 7.46 0.31 6.17
N ILE A 5 6.99 0.32 4.94
CA ILE A 5 6.49 1.49 4.23
C ILE A 5 4.96 1.44 4.23
N ILE A 6 4.33 2.46 4.80
CA ILE A 6 2.89 2.61 4.80
C ILE A 6 2.48 3.51 3.64
N LEU A 7 1.66 2.97 2.73
CA LEU A 7 1.11 3.70 1.60
C LEU A 7 -0.33 4.10 1.92
N ASP A 8 -0.63 5.38 1.76
CA ASP A 8 -1.95 5.95 2.03
C ASP A 8 -2.58 6.48 0.75
N PRO A 9 -3.48 5.71 0.11
CA PRO A 9 -4.32 6.25 -0.95
C PRO A 9 -5.26 7.33 -0.39
N GLY A 10 -5.09 8.58 -0.82
CA GLY A 10 -5.94 9.71 -0.45
C GLY A 10 -7.43 9.43 -0.62
N HIS A 11 -8.27 10.08 0.19
CA HIS A 11 -9.74 9.99 0.10
C HIS A 11 -10.29 8.54 0.20
N GLY A 12 -11.46 8.27 -0.38
CA GLY A 12 -12.08 6.95 -0.46
C GLY A 12 -13.55 6.94 -0.02
N GLY A 13 -14.31 5.96 -0.50
CA GLY A 13 -15.72 5.78 -0.18
C GLY A 13 -16.56 7.01 -0.52
N SER A 14 -17.18 7.59 0.50
CA SER A 14 -18.03 8.79 0.39
C SER A 14 -17.26 10.09 0.12
N ASP A 15 -15.94 10.09 0.27
CA ASP A 15 -15.08 11.22 -0.07
C ASP A 15 -14.40 10.94 -1.41
N PRO A 16 -14.82 11.57 -2.52
CA PRO A 16 -14.20 11.36 -3.82
C PRO A 16 -12.88 12.13 -3.98
N GLY A 17 -12.57 13.06 -3.07
CA GLY A 17 -11.56 14.09 -3.28
C GLY A 17 -11.94 15.06 -4.40
N ALA A 18 -10.93 15.60 -5.07
CA ALA A 18 -11.15 16.42 -6.26
C ALA A 18 -11.78 15.59 -7.38
N THR A 19 -12.67 16.23 -8.15
CA THR A 19 -13.35 15.59 -9.29
C THR A 19 -13.29 16.50 -10.50
N PHE A 20 -13.10 15.91 -11.68
CA PHE A 20 -13.06 16.64 -12.94
C PHE A 20 -13.40 15.73 -14.11
N ASN A 21 -14.42 16.07 -14.91
CA ASN A 21 -14.80 15.32 -16.12
C ASN A 21 -14.94 13.79 -15.92
N GLY A 22 -15.56 13.37 -14.82
CA GLY A 22 -15.75 11.95 -14.48
C GLY A 22 -14.57 11.29 -13.75
N ARG A 23 -13.43 11.97 -13.64
CA ARG A 23 -12.29 11.55 -12.82
C ARG A 23 -12.59 11.81 -11.34
N GLN A 24 -12.14 10.90 -10.48
CA GLN A 24 -12.20 11.04 -9.04
C GLN A 24 -10.82 10.78 -8.44
N GLU A 25 -10.34 11.72 -7.64
CA GLU A 25 -9.02 11.64 -7.02
C GLU A 25 -8.84 10.35 -6.21
N LYS A 26 -9.88 9.90 -5.50
CA LYS A 26 -9.82 8.66 -4.71
C LYS A 26 -9.43 7.41 -5.52
N ASP A 27 -9.81 7.36 -6.80
CA ASP A 27 -9.55 6.21 -7.67
C ASP A 27 -8.14 6.30 -8.25
N GLU A 28 -7.71 7.49 -8.68
CA GLU A 28 -6.35 7.75 -9.17
C GLU A 28 -5.31 7.54 -8.08
N ALA A 29 -5.59 8.03 -6.87
CA ALA A 29 -4.75 7.83 -5.69
C ALA A 29 -4.63 6.35 -5.32
N LEU A 30 -5.74 5.59 -5.37
CA LEU A 30 -5.72 4.14 -5.12
C LEU A 30 -4.91 3.40 -6.18
N GLY A 31 -5.17 3.66 -7.45
CA GLY A 31 -4.44 3.01 -8.55
C GLY A 31 -2.94 3.25 -8.46
N LEU A 32 -2.53 4.51 -8.25
CA LEU A 32 -1.12 4.87 -8.15
C LEU A 32 -0.44 4.23 -6.93
N ALA A 33 -1.06 4.29 -5.76
CA ALA A 33 -0.52 3.69 -4.54
C ALA A 33 -0.33 2.18 -4.66
N MET A 34 -1.28 1.47 -5.28
CA MET A 34 -1.17 0.03 -5.51
C MET A 34 -0.03 -0.32 -6.49
N SER A 35 0.14 0.48 -7.56
CA SER A 35 1.24 0.28 -8.50
C SER A 35 2.61 0.52 -7.86
N VAL A 36 2.75 1.60 -7.08
CA VAL A 36 3.99 1.90 -6.33
C VAL A 36 4.27 0.81 -5.30
N GLY A 37 3.26 0.39 -4.54
CA GLY A 37 3.42 -0.64 -3.52
C GLY A 37 3.89 -1.97 -4.09
N LYS A 38 3.35 -2.40 -5.22
CA LYS A 38 3.84 -3.60 -5.93
C LYS A 38 5.33 -3.51 -6.29
N LEU A 39 5.80 -2.33 -6.72
CA LEU A 39 7.21 -2.13 -7.06
C LEU A 39 8.11 -2.19 -5.81
N LEU A 40 7.68 -1.58 -4.70
CA LEU A 40 8.38 -1.62 -3.43
C LEU A 40 8.42 -3.03 -2.81
N GLU A 41 7.31 -3.78 -2.89
CA GLU A 41 7.25 -5.20 -2.48
C GLU A 41 8.22 -6.05 -3.31
N ASN A 42 8.26 -5.86 -4.64
CA ASN A 42 9.19 -6.56 -5.52
C ASN A 42 10.65 -6.22 -5.23
N ALA A 43 10.93 -4.98 -4.79
CA ALA A 43 12.26 -4.57 -4.34
C ALA A 43 12.64 -5.24 -3.00
N GLY A 44 11.67 -5.66 -2.19
CA GLY A 44 11.87 -6.40 -0.94
C GLY A 44 11.51 -5.63 0.33
N PHE A 45 10.80 -4.50 0.22
CA PHE A 45 10.28 -3.77 1.38
C PHE A 45 9.01 -4.44 1.93
N ASP A 46 8.79 -4.27 3.24
CA ASP A 46 7.50 -4.59 3.86
C ASP A 46 6.54 -3.42 3.56
N VAL A 47 5.43 -3.70 2.87
CA VAL A 47 4.48 -2.66 2.43
C VAL A 47 3.12 -2.96 3.04
N ALA A 48 2.50 -1.92 3.61
CA ALA A 48 1.13 -1.99 4.08
C ALA A 48 0.36 -0.74 3.64
N TYR A 49 -0.97 -0.86 3.55
CA TYR A 49 -1.83 0.19 3.03
C TYR A 49 -2.83 0.66 4.08
N THR A 50 -3.16 1.95 4.10
CA THR A 50 -4.28 2.45 4.93
C THR A 50 -5.63 1.94 4.40
N ARG A 51 -5.74 1.75 3.07
CA ARG A 51 -6.85 1.08 2.38
C ARG A 51 -6.36 0.41 1.10
N THR A 52 -7.01 -0.68 0.71
CA THR A 52 -6.80 -1.37 -0.58
C THR A 52 -8.06 -1.43 -1.44
N THR A 53 -9.16 -0.87 -0.94
CA THR A 53 -10.47 -0.81 -1.61
C THR A 53 -11.06 0.59 -1.48
N ASP A 54 -12.22 0.81 -2.13
CA ASP A 54 -12.95 2.08 -2.07
C ASP A 54 -13.71 2.24 -0.74
N VAL A 55 -12.97 2.54 0.31
CA VAL A 55 -13.49 2.79 1.66
C VAL A 55 -13.01 4.13 2.19
N TYR A 56 -13.87 4.82 2.94
CA TYR A 56 -13.52 6.08 3.58
C TYR A 56 -12.81 5.86 4.91
N ASN A 57 -11.68 6.54 5.10
CA ASN A 57 -11.05 6.74 6.41
C ASN A 57 -10.74 8.22 6.60
N THR A 58 -11.07 8.75 7.77
CA THR A 58 -10.70 10.12 8.14
C THR A 58 -9.18 10.27 8.16
N PRO A 59 -8.65 11.50 7.99
CA PRO A 59 -7.20 11.75 8.11
C PRO A 59 -6.59 11.28 9.43
N PHE A 60 -7.35 11.33 10.53
CA PHE A 60 -6.88 10.86 11.83
C PHE A 60 -6.84 9.32 11.90
N GLU A 61 -7.83 8.63 11.33
CA GLU A 61 -7.84 7.17 11.23
C GLU A 61 -6.69 6.66 10.38
N LYS A 62 -6.41 7.29 9.23
CA LYS A 62 -5.26 6.96 8.36
C LYS A 62 -3.93 7.01 9.13
N ALA A 63 -3.71 8.10 9.88
CA ALA A 63 -2.53 8.22 10.74
C ALA A 63 -2.50 7.16 11.86
N THR A 64 -3.66 6.84 12.44
CA THR A 64 -3.79 5.82 13.49
C THR A 64 -3.47 4.42 12.96
N ILE A 65 -3.96 4.07 11.77
CA ILE A 65 -3.66 2.81 11.07
C ILE A 65 -2.15 2.69 10.85
N ALA A 66 -1.51 3.71 10.26
CA ALA A 66 -0.07 3.71 10.02
C ALA A 66 0.75 3.53 11.30
N ASN A 67 0.36 4.23 12.37
CA ASN A 67 1.01 4.12 13.68
C ASN A 67 0.84 2.73 14.30
N ASN A 68 -0.35 2.13 14.21
CA ASN A 68 -0.63 0.80 14.76
C ASN A 68 0.07 -0.32 13.98
N MET A 69 0.30 -0.13 12.69
CA MET A 69 1.08 -1.05 11.86
C MET A 69 2.58 -1.00 12.17
N GLY A 70 3.04 0.02 12.91
CA GLY A 70 4.45 0.22 13.22
C GLY A 70 5.28 0.56 11.98
N GLY A 71 4.76 1.43 11.10
CA GLY A 71 5.48 1.85 9.91
C GLY A 71 6.74 2.68 10.21
N ASP A 72 7.75 2.53 9.35
CA ASP A 72 9.01 3.28 9.38
C ASP A 72 9.01 4.49 8.42
N LEU A 73 8.13 4.47 7.42
CA LEU A 73 7.91 5.55 6.46
C LEU A 73 6.41 5.62 6.09
N PHE A 74 5.88 6.82 5.90
CA PHE A 74 4.50 7.05 5.45
C PHE A 74 4.48 7.87 4.16
N VAL A 75 3.82 7.37 3.13
CA VAL A 75 3.68 8.02 1.82
C VAL A 75 2.21 8.10 1.46
N SER A 76 1.66 9.31 1.39
CA SER A 76 0.27 9.55 0.99
C SER A 76 0.19 10.01 -0.46
N PHE A 77 -0.80 9.51 -1.21
CA PHE A 77 -0.95 9.73 -2.65
C PHE A 77 -2.21 10.53 -2.93
N HIS A 78 -2.07 11.62 -3.66
CA HIS A 78 -3.13 12.58 -3.98
C HIS A 78 -2.96 13.15 -5.39
N ARG A 79 -4.02 13.82 -5.86
CA ARG A 79 -3.99 14.65 -7.07
C ARG A 79 -4.47 16.04 -6.67
N ASN A 80 -3.74 17.06 -7.09
CA ASN A 80 -4.07 18.43 -6.73
C ASN A 80 -5.29 18.92 -7.52
N SER A 81 -5.79 20.09 -7.16
CA SER A 81 -6.83 20.78 -7.92
C SER A 81 -6.70 22.29 -7.78
N ALA A 82 -7.06 23.00 -8.85
CA ALA A 82 -7.12 24.46 -8.87
C ALA A 82 -8.59 24.97 -8.88
N PRO A 83 -8.86 26.22 -8.48
CA PRO A 83 -10.21 26.79 -8.52
C PRO A 83 -10.86 26.78 -9.92
N ASN A 84 -10.07 26.96 -10.98
CA ASN A 84 -10.52 26.84 -12.36
C ASN A 84 -9.64 25.81 -13.09
N ALA A 85 -10.23 25.11 -14.07
CA ALA A 85 -9.50 24.19 -14.93
C ALA A 85 -8.33 24.88 -15.65
N ASP A 86 -7.23 24.16 -15.80
CA ASP A 86 -5.99 24.61 -16.48
C ASP A 86 -5.33 25.86 -15.87
N MET A 87 -5.75 26.29 -14.68
CA MET A 87 -5.12 27.42 -13.98
C MET A 87 -3.71 27.08 -13.50
N TYR A 88 -3.53 25.86 -12.98
CA TYR A 88 -2.25 25.38 -12.46
C TYR A 88 -2.00 23.95 -12.94
N ASN A 89 -0.71 23.60 -13.00
CA ASN A 89 -0.23 22.27 -13.36
C ASN A 89 1.10 21.99 -12.64
N GLY A 90 1.50 20.72 -12.60
CA GLY A 90 2.73 20.26 -12.01
C GLY A 90 2.58 19.52 -10.69
N VAL A 91 3.71 19.00 -10.21
CA VAL A 91 3.82 18.13 -9.03
C VAL A 91 4.39 18.89 -7.84
N GLN A 92 3.89 18.59 -6.66
CA GLN A 92 4.48 19.02 -5.39
C GLN A 92 4.43 17.89 -4.39
N THR A 93 5.34 17.91 -3.42
CA THR A 93 5.30 17.00 -2.28
C THR A 93 5.22 17.79 -1.00
N LEU A 94 4.24 17.45 -0.16
CA LEU A 94 3.94 18.14 1.08
C LEU A 94 4.63 17.42 2.25
N VAL A 95 5.21 18.19 3.16
CA VAL A 95 5.90 17.68 4.36
C VAL A 95 5.45 18.44 5.61
N TYR A 96 5.60 17.84 6.79
CA TYR A 96 5.33 18.57 8.04
C TYR A 96 6.29 19.77 8.21
N ASN A 97 7.58 19.55 7.91
CA ASN A 97 8.63 20.55 7.79
C ASN A 97 9.72 20.06 6.80
N ASP A 98 10.45 20.97 6.17
CA ASP A 98 11.46 20.68 5.14
C ASP A 98 12.81 20.29 5.79
N GLN A 99 12.80 19.17 6.53
CA GLN A 99 13.97 18.64 7.23
C GLN A 99 14.03 17.11 7.23
N GLY A 100 15.25 16.56 7.16
CA GLY A 100 15.54 15.14 7.31
C GLY A 100 15.04 14.27 6.17
N LEU A 101 14.84 12.97 6.44
CA LEU A 101 14.49 11.95 5.45
C LEU A 101 13.31 12.35 4.55
N LYS A 102 12.21 12.86 5.13
CA LYS A 102 11.00 13.23 4.38
C LYS A 102 11.21 14.38 3.39
N ALA A 103 12.11 15.30 3.71
CA ALA A 103 12.44 16.43 2.83
C ALA A 103 13.29 15.98 1.64
N GLU A 104 14.31 15.16 1.89
CA GLU A 104 15.12 14.54 0.84
C GLU A 104 14.25 13.68 -0.08
N LEU A 105 13.40 12.82 0.50
CA LEU A 105 12.45 12.00 -0.25
C LEU A 105 11.51 12.85 -1.11
N ALA A 106 10.97 13.94 -0.54
CA ALA A 106 10.07 14.84 -1.27
C ALA A 106 10.73 15.50 -2.48
N ARG A 107 12.01 15.88 -2.37
CA ARG A 107 12.78 16.44 -3.49
C ARG A 107 13.04 15.39 -4.56
N ASN A 108 13.49 14.20 -4.17
CA ASN A 108 13.77 13.10 -5.10
C ASN A 108 12.50 12.66 -5.86
N ILE A 109 11.35 12.60 -5.18
CA ILE A 109 10.06 12.33 -5.83
C ILE A 109 9.73 13.40 -6.87
N ASN A 110 9.82 14.69 -6.49
CA ASN A 110 9.53 15.79 -7.42
C ASN A 110 10.48 15.77 -8.62
N GLU A 111 11.79 15.60 -8.41
CA GLU A 111 12.80 15.55 -9.47
C GLU A 111 12.50 14.43 -10.48
N ASN A 112 12.20 13.23 -9.99
CA ASN A 112 11.87 12.09 -10.86
C ASN A 112 10.57 12.33 -11.66
N LEU A 113 9.54 12.92 -11.05
CA LEU A 113 8.30 13.23 -11.75
C LEU A 113 8.48 14.38 -12.76
N VAL A 114 9.29 15.39 -12.44
CA VAL A 114 9.63 16.48 -13.37
C VAL A 114 10.34 15.93 -14.61
N ALA A 115 11.20 14.93 -14.46
CA ALA A 115 11.85 14.26 -15.59
C ALA A 115 10.84 13.58 -16.55
N LEU A 116 9.63 13.26 -16.08
CA LEU A 116 8.54 12.73 -16.92
C LEU A 116 7.75 13.82 -17.66
N GLY A 117 8.01 15.10 -17.37
CA GLY A 117 7.40 16.24 -18.05
C GLY A 117 6.45 17.08 -17.19
N PHE A 118 6.26 16.74 -15.91
CA PHE A 118 5.49 17.58 -15.00
C PHE A 118 6.24 18.89 -14.70
N ALA A 119 5.51 19.98 -14.49
CA ALA A 119 6.10 21.20 -13.95
C ALA A 119 6.46 21.00 -12.47
N ASP A 120 7.57 21.59 -12.01
CA ASP A 120 7.94 21.56 -10.60
C ASP A 120 7.14 22.62 -9.82
N LYS A 121 6.53 22.23 -8.69
CA LYS A 121 5.92 23.12 -7.69
C LYS A 121 6.63 23.05 -6.33
N GLY A 122 7.69 22.24 -6.23
CA GLY A 122 8.59 22.18 -5.09
C GLY A 122 8.05 21.39 -3.89
N VAL A 123 8.82 21.44 -2.80
CA VAL A 123 8.44 20.87 -1.51
C VAL A 123 7.72 21.94 -0.69
N VAL A 124 6.57 21.60 -0.13
CA VAL A 124 5.71 22.57 0.57
C VAL A 124 5.44 22.12 2.00
N GLU A 125 5.73 22.98 2.97
CA GLU A 125 5.42 22.70 4.38
C GLU A 125 3.93 22.84 4.68
N ARG A 126 3.35 21.80 5.28
CA ARG A 126 1.94 21.73 5.70
C ARG A 126 1.86 21.20 7.14
N PRO A 127 2.32 21.96 8.15
CA PRO A 127 2.44 21.49 9.54
C PRO A 127 1.11 21.16 10.21
N ASN A 128 -0.02 21.55 9.61
CA ASN A 128 -1.36 21.28 10.14
C ASN A 128 -2.09 20.16 9.40
N LEU A 129 -1.50 19.57 8.36
CA LEU A 129 -2.12 18.46 7.64
C LEU A 129 -2.06 17.21 8.51
N VAL A 130 -3.24 16.64 8.82
CA VAL A 130 -3.40 15.68 9.93
C VAL A 130 -2.53 14.44 9.74
N VAL A 131 -2.48 13.86 8.54
CA VAL A 131 -1.66 12.65 8.29
C VAL A 131 -0.17 12.93 8.44
N LEU A 132 0.33 14.13 8.07
CA LEU A 132 1.73 14.51 8.26
C LEU A 132 2.06 14.83 9.72
N LYS A 133 1.07 15.36 10.47
CA LYS A 133 1.24 15.79 11.86
C LYS A 133 1.08 14.65 12.87
N ARG A 134 0.26 13.65 12.58
CA ARG A 134 -0.18 12.62 13.55
C ARG A 134 0.47 11.25 13.34
N THR A 135 1.14 11.04 12.21
CA THR A 135 2.03 9.89 12.01
C THR A 135 3.26 10.02 12.89
N LYS A 136 3.79 8.89 13.38
CA LYS A 136 4.97 8.81 14.26
C LYS A 136 6.28 8.55 13.50
N MET A 137 6.17 8.31 12.20
CA MET A 137 7.27 8.09 11.27
C MET A 137 7.42 9.27 10.31
N PRO A 138 8.57 9.43 9.61
CA PRO A 138 8.69 10.37 8.50
C PRO A 138 7.54 10.21 7.51
N ALA A 139 6.94 11.33 7.11
CA ALA A 139 5.73 11.35 6.31
C ALA A 139 5.83 12.37 5.17
N VAL A 140 5.42 11.94 3.97
CA VAL A 140 5.26 12.79 2.79
C VAL A 140 3.85 12.61 2.22
N LEU A 141 3.32 13.63 1.57
CA LEU A 141 2.09 13.56 0.77
C LEU A 141 2.39 14.08 -0.63
N ILE A 142 2.24 13.20 -1.62
CA ILE A 142 2.53 13.48 -3.02
C ILE A 142 1.26 14.01 -3.69
N GLU A 143 1.34 15.20 -4.25
CA GLU A 143 0.34 15.75 -5.16
C GLU A 143 0.82 15.49 -6.60
N ALA A 144 0.40 14.35 -7.15
CA ALA A 144 0.96 13.81 -8.39
C ALA A 144 0.39 14.48 -9.66
N GLY A 145 0.35 15.82 -9.70
CA GLY A 145 -0.27 16.63 -10.75
C GLY A 145 -1.68 17.09 -10.40
N PHE A 146 -2.21 18.06 -11.16
CA PHE A 146 -3.54 18.63 -10.97
C PHE A 146 -4.59 17.86 -11.78
N ILE A 147 -5.62 17.33 -11.11
CA ILE A 147 -6.70 16.55 -11.75
C ILE A 147 -7.52 17.35 -12.77
N ASN A 148 -7.53 18.68 -12.61
CA ASN A 148 -8.20 19.60 -13.54
C ASN A 148 -7.23 20.37 -14.45
N SER A 149 -6.04 19.82 -14.70
CA SER A 149 -5.12 20.27 -15.75
C SER A 149 -5.07 19.24 -16.88
N ALA A 150 -5.36 19.69 -18.11
CA ALA A 150 -5.29 18.85 -19.31
C ALA A 150 -3.86 18.31 -19.53
N LEU A 151 -2.84 19.14 -19.32
CA LEU A 151 -1.44 18.75 -19.45
C LEU A 151 -1.03 17.67 -18.44
N ASP A 152 -1.36 17.86 -17.16
CA ASP A 152 -1.02 16.86 -16.15
C ASP A 152 -1.81 15.57 -16.32
N ASN A 153 -3.07 15.65 -16.78
CA ASN A 153 -3.87 14.47 -17.10
C ASN A 153 -3.29 13.71 -18.31
N GLU A 154 -2.81 14.40 -19.34
CA GLU A 154 -2.16 13.76 -20.49
C GLU A 154 -0.91 12.97 -20.07
N ILE A 155 -0.07 13.56 -19.22
CA ILE A 155 1.11 12.86 -18.67
C ILE A 155 0.67 11.70 -17.78
N PHE A 156 -0.29 11.95 -16.87
CA PHE A 156 -0.78 10.94 -15.93
C PHE A 156 -1.35 9.71 -16.64
N ASP A 157 -2.16 9.91 -17.68
CA ASP A 157 -2.82 8.84 -18.41
C ASP A 157 -1.84 8.05 -19.29
N ASN A 158 -0.92 8.75 -19.96
CA ASN A 158 0.01 8.11 -20.90
C ASN A 158 1.24 7.48 -20.23
N LYS A 159 1.54 7.85 -18.97
CA LYS A 159 2.77 7.44 -18.28
C LYS A 159 2.53 6.82 -16.90
N GLN A 160 1.40 6.15 -16.68
CA GLN A 160 1.04 5.61 -15.36
C GLN A 160 2.11 4.71 -14.75
N ASN A 161 2.71 3.83 -15.56
CA ASN A 161 3.74 2.90 -15.08
C ASN A 161 5.04 3.63 -14.74
N GLU A 162 5.42 4.60 -15.57
CA GLU A 162 6.62 5.41 -15.40
C GLU A 162 6.50 6.32 -14.18
N ILE A 163 5.31 6.87 -13.92
CA ILE A 163 5.02 7.66 -12.71
C ILE A 163 5.16 6.78 -11.46
N ALA A 164 4.57 5.58 -11.47
CA ALA A 164 4.71 4.65 -10.35
C ALA A 164 6.17 4.23 -10.15
N GLN A 165 6.90 3.97 -11.23
CA GLN A 165 8.33 3.63 -11.20
C GLN A 165 9.17 4.79 -10.65
N ALA A 166 8.96 6.00 -11.14
CA ALA A 166 9.65 7.20 -10.70
C ALA A 166 9.50 7.46 -9.19
N ILE A 167 8.30 7.25 -8.64
CA ILE A 167 8.05 7.38 -7.21
C ILE A 167 8.71 6.23 -6.43
N ALA A 168 8.59 4.99 -6.92
CA ALA A 168 9.21 3.84 -6.27
C ALA A 168 10.74 3.97 -6.22
N ASP A 169 11.37 4.36 -7.33
CA ASP A 169 12.81 4.58 -7.43
C ASP A 169 13.25 5.71 -6.47
N ALA A 170 12.51 6.82 -6.41
CA ALA A 170 12.80 7.89 -5.45
C ALA A 170 12.76 7.39 -4.00
N ILE A 171 11.81 6.54 -3.64
CA ILE A 171 11.73 5.93 -2.31
C ILE A 171 12.93 5.00 -2.08
N ILE A 172 13.21 4.10 -3.02
CA ILE A 172 14.27 3.09 -2.92
C ILE A 172 15.64 3.77 -2.78
N ASP A 173 15.95 4.72 -3.66
CA ASP A 173 17.24 5.40 -3.69
C ASP A 173 17.46 6.25 -2.43
N THR A 174 16.43 6.97 -1.99
CA THR A 174 16.50 7.76 -0.75
C THR A 174 16.78 6.87 0.47
N LEU A 175 16.15 5.69 0.53
CA LEU A 175 16.37 4.73 1.61
C LEU A 175 17.76 4.08 1.50
N TYR A 176 18.20 3.74 0.28
CA TYR A 176 19.51 3.17 0.02
C TYR A 176 20.64 4.09 0.48
N ASP A 177 20.56 5.39 0.15
CA ASP A 177 21.54 6.41 0.56
C ASP A 177 21.61 6.59 2.09
N ARG A 178 20.56 6.18 2.80
CA ARG A 178 20.46 6.16 4.25
C ARG A 178 20.89 4.83 4.88
N GLY A 179 21.43 3.91 4.07
CA GLY A 179 21.88 2.58 4.50
C GLY A 179 20.74 1.60 4.78
N ILE A 180 19.54 1.86 4.26
CA ILE A 180 18.38 0.98 4.37
C ILE A 180 18.25 0.24 3.04
N HIS A 181 18.77 -0.98 2.97
CA HIS A 181 18.75 -1.77 1.74
C HIS A 181 17.54 -2.70 1.71
N ALA A 182 16.86 -2.76 0.57
CA ALA A 182 15.69 -3.62 0.39
C ALA A 182 16.00 -5.12 0.61
N ASN A 183 17.23 -5.55 0.34
CA ASN A 183 17.69 -6.92 0.63
C ASN A 183 17.80 -7.23 2.13
N ASP A 184 18.05 -6.22 2.97
CA ASP A 184 18.05 -6.33 4.44
C ASP A 184 16.61 -6.30 5.00
N CYS A 185 15.66 -5.86 4.18
CA CYS A 185 14.25 -5.73 4.52
C CYS A 185 13.43 -6.97 4.15
N LYS A 186 14.03 -7.96 3.48
CA LYS A 186 13.36 -9.23 3.21
C LYS A 186 12.98 -9.87 4.54
N PRO A 187 11.69 -10.14 4.83
CA PRO A 187 11.39 -11.18 5.80
C PRO A 187 12.11 -12.43 5.30
N ASN A 188 12.80 -13.15 6.20
CA ASN A 188 13.46 -14.41 5.86
C ASN A 188 12.55 -15.19 4.91
N ASN A 189 13.11 -15.68 3.82
CA ASN A 189 12.46 -16.33 2.67
C ASN A 189 11.70 -17.63 3.02
N SER A 190 11.28 -17.77 4.27
CA SER A 190 10.64 -18.88 4.95
C SER A 190 9.32 -18.51 5.64
N GLN A 191 8.98 -17.21 5.79
CA GLN A 191 7.70 -16.86 6.40
C GLN A 191 6.59 -16.89 5.36
N SER A 192 5.74 -17.91 5.46
CA SER A 192 4.60 -18.10 4.60
C SER A 192 3.33 -18.23 5.42
N TYR A 193 2.25 -17.65 4.90
CA TYR A 193 0.95 -17.63 5.53
C TYR A 193 0.08 -18.74 4.97
N SER A 194 -0.78 -19.30 5.80
CA SER A 194 -1.80 -20.27 5.38
C SER A 194 -3.06 -20.05 6.18
N VAL A 195 -4.20 -20.54 5.69
CA VAL A 195 -5.48 -20.43 6.39
C VAL A 195 -5.80 -21.75 7.04
N GLN A 196 -5.82 -21.82 8.37
CA GLN A 196 -6.31 -22.98 9.09
C GLN A 196 -7.84 -23.01 9.07
N VAL A 197 -8.40 -24.15 8.68
CA VAL A 197 -9.85 -24.36 8.53
C VAL A 197 -10.42 -25.34 9.58
N GLY A 198 -9.53 -26.04 10.31
CA GLY A 198 -9.91 -26.94 11.40
C GLY A 198 -8.71 -27.53 12.12
N ALA A 199 -8.93 -28.02 13.34
CA ALA A 199 -7.94 -28.71 14.16
C ALA A 199 -8.60 -29.90 14.88
N PHE A 200 -8.07 -31.10 14.70
CA PHE A 200 -8.70 -32.35 15.15
C PHE A 200 -7.73 -33.21 15.94
N ARG A 201 -8.21 -33.90 16.98
CA ARG A 201 -7.44 -34.99 17.63
C ARG A 201 -7.41 -36.27 16.80
N ASN A 202 -8.47 -36.51 16.02
CA ASN A 202 -8.61 -37.68 15.16
C ASN A 202 -8.13 -37.36 13.75
N ARG A 203 -7.17 -38.14 13.24
CA ARG A 203 -6.58 -37.95 11.91
C ARG A 203 -7.58 -38.16 10.77
N GLN A 204 -8.47 -39.16 10.86
CA GLN A 204 -9.44 -39.44 9.80
C GLN A 204 -10.40 -38.26 9.56
N LEU A 205 -10.78 -37.53 10.62
CA LEU A 205 -11.61 -36.32 10.50
C LEU A 205 -10.87 -35.19 9.76
N ALA A 206 -9.60 -34.97 10.09
CA ALA A 206 -8.77 -33.97 9.40
C ALA A 206 -8.58 -34.32 7.91
N GLU A 207 -8.35 -35.60 7.59
CA GLU A 207 -8.20 -36.07 6.21
C GLU A 207 -9.51 -35.97 5.42
N SER A 208 -10.65 -36.22 6.07
CA SER A 208 -11.97 -36.06 5.44
C SER A 208 -12.24 -34.60 5.04
N LEU A 209 -11.94 -33.64 5.94
CA LEU A 209 -12.04 -32.21 5.64
C LEU A 209 -11.05 -31.77 4.55
N ASN A 210 -9.80 -32.25 4.61
CA ASN A 210 -8.79 -31.98 3.59
C ASN A 210 -9.24 -32.48 2.21
N LEU A 211 -9.81 -33.68 2.11
CA LEU A 211 -10.32 -34.21 0.84
C LEU A 211 -11.52 -33.40 0.32
N GLN A 212 -12.41 -32.94 1.20
CA GLN A 212 -13.52 -32.07 0.84
C GLN A 212 -13.02 -30.73 0.26
N LEU A 213 -12.07 -30.07 0.93
CA LEU A 213 -11.48 -28.82 0.46
C LEU A 213 -10.78 -29.01 -0.90
N ARG A 214 -10.04 -30.11 -1.08
CA ARG A 214 -9.40 -30.44 -2.37
C ARG A 214 -10.42 -30.67 -3.49
N ARG A 215 -11.55 -31.34 -3.21
CA ARG A 215 -12.63 -31.53 -4.20
C ARG A 215 -13.29 -30.21 -4.60
N GLN A 216 -13.31 -29.23 -3.71
CA GLN A 216 -13.76 -27.85 -3.99
C GLN A 216 -12.69 -26.99 -4.68
N GLY A 217 -11.52 -27.55 -4.99
CA GLY A 217 -10.43 -26.87 -5.69
C GLY A 217 -9.49 -26.07 -4.78
N PHE A 218 -9.59 -26.20 -3.45
CA PHE A 218 -8.70 -25.51 -2.53
C PHE A 218 -7.39 -26.29 -2.32
N PRO A 219 -6.22 -25.64 -2.46
CA PRO A 219 -4.92 -26.27 -2.21
C PRO A 219 -4.71 -26.45 -0.70
N SER A 220 -5.14 -27.59 -0.15
CA SER A 220 -5.12 -27.87 1.29
C SER A 220 -4.20 -29.03 1.67
N ARG A 221 -3.74 -29.03 2.93
CA ARG A 221 -2.93 -30.10 3.53
C ARG A 221 -3.26 -30.28 5.01
N VAL A 222 -3.02 -31.48 5.52
CA VAL A 222 -3.04 -31.78 6.96
C VAL A 222 -1.62 -31.62 7.52
N VAL A 223 -1.50 -30.90 8.63
CA VAL A 223 -0.25 -30.69 9.36
C VAL A 223 -0.45 -31.13 10.81
N MET A 224 0.54 -31.81 11.39
CA MET A 224 0.54 -32.20 12.80
C MET A 224 1.30 -31.15 13.62
N GLU A 225 0.63 -30.51 14.57
CA GLU A 225 1.20 -29.46 15.42
C GLU A 225 0.43 -29.41 16.75
N ASP A 226 1.12 -29.22 17.88
CA ASP A 226 0.53 -29.20 19.23
C ASP A 226 -0.36 -30.41 19.55
N ASN A 227 0.01 -31.60 19.05
CA ASN A 227 -0.77 -32.84 19.13
C ASN A 227 -2.16 -32.78 18.46
N LEU A 228 -2.40 -31.83 17.54
CA LEU A 228 -3.62 -31.70 16.74
C LEU A 228 -3.35 -31.73 15.24
N PHE A 229 -4.18 -32.44 14.51
CA PHE A 229 -4.17 -32.48 13.05
C PHE A 229 -4.88 -31.23 12.53
N LYS A 230 -4.12 -30.23 12.13
CA LYS A 230 -4.58 -28.94 11.62
C LYS A 230 -4.72 -29.01 10.10
N VAL A 231 -5.85 -28.58 9.56
CA VAL A 231 -6.09 -28.51 8.11
C VAL A 231 -5.81 -27.09 7.66
N ARG A 232 -4.80 -26.91 6.80
CA ARG A 232 -4.34 -25.60 6.31
C ARG A 232 -4.56 -25.49 4.80
N VAL A 233 -4.98 -24.31 4.34
CA VAL A 233 -5.21 -23.97 2.92
C VAL A 233 -4.20 -22.92 2.47
N GLY A 234 -3.56 -23.21 1.34
CA GLY A 234 -2.61 -22.34 0.68
C GLY A 234 -1.25 -22.25 1.37
N ASP A 235 -0.34 -21.58 0.67
CA ASP A 235 1.00 -21.24 1.11
C ASP A 235 1.34 -19.89 0.47
N PHE A 236 1.04 -18.82 1.18
CA PHE A 236 1.00 -17.46 0.66
C PHE A 236 2.21 -16.68 1.16
N ARG A 237 2.90 -16.00 0.26
CA ARG A 237 4.06 -15.18 0.62
C ARG A 237 3.68 -13.86 1.32
N THR A 238 2.43 -13.47 1.21
CA THR A 238 1.91 -12.19 1.71
C THR A 238 0.66 -12.44 2.53
N LEU A 239 0.45 -11.66 3.60
CA LEU A 239 -0.74 -11.74 4.42
C LEU A 239 -2.03 -11.47 3.61
N ASP A 240 -2.01 -10.52 2.66
CA ASP A 240 -3.20 -10.17 1.87
C ASP A 240 -3.74 -11.32 1.04
N ASN A 241 -2.87 -12.08 0.37
CA ASN A 241 -3.27 -13.30 -0.33
C ASN A 241 -3.86 -14.36 0.61
N ALA A 242 -3.35 -14.46 1.84
CA ALA A 242 -3.92 -15.34 2.86
C ALA A 242 -5.29 -14.84 3.34
N VAL A 243 -5.47 -13.53 3.55
CA VAL A 243 -6.75 -12.91 3.92
C VAL A 243 -7.78 -13.04 2.81
N ALA A 244 -7.40 -12.86 1.55
CA ALA A 244 -8.29 -13.06 0.41
C ALA A 244 -8.77 -14.52 0.33
N MET A 245 -7.86 -15.49 0.56
CA MET A 245 -8.24 -16.90 0.65
C MET A 245 -9.15 -17.16 1.86
N GLU A 246 -8.87 -16.52 2.98
CA GLU A 246 -9.63 -16.63 4.22
C GLU A 246 -11.09 -16.18 4.03
N LEU A 247 -11.30 -15.01 3.43
CA LEU A 247 -12.62 -14.49 3.08
C LEU A 247 -13.38 -15.44 2.15
N LYS A 248 -12.71 -16.00 1.14
CA LYS A 248 -13.33 -16.97 0.22
C LYS A 248 -13.80 -18.22 0.96
N LEU A 249 -13.02 -18.73 1.91
CA LEU A 249 -13.39 -19.89 2.72
C LEU A 249 -14.53 -19.54 3.70
N ARG A 250 -14.52 -18.36 4.32
CA ARG A 250 -15.62 -17.89 5.19
C ARG A 250 -16.94 -17.78 4.45
N LEU A 251 -16.93 -17.25 3.22
CA LEU A 251 -18.14 -17.15 2.38
C LEU A 251 -18.74 -18.53 2.05
N LEU A 252 -17.93 -19.59 2.08
CA LEU A 252 -18.38 -20.97 1.91
C LEU A 252 -18.78 -21.66 3.23
N GLY A 253 -18.79 -20.91 4.34
CA GLY A 253 -19.25 -21.39 5.66
C GLY A 253 -18.18 -22.07 6.51
N TYR A 254 -16.91 -21.97 6.15
CA TYR A 254 -15.83 -22.52 6.95
C TYR A 254 -15.41 -21.58 8.08
N ASN A 255 -15.07 -22.14 9.24
CA ASN A 255 -14.38 -21.42 10.31
C ASN A 255 -12.90 -21.32 9.97
N THR A 256 -12.33 -20.12 10.03
CA THR A 256 -10.98 -19.86 9.51
C THR A 256 -10.12 -19.01 10.44
N PHE A 257 -8.82 -19.30 10.43
CA PHE A 257 -7.78 -18.52 11.12
C PHE A 257 -6.54 -18.42 10.23
N VAL A 258 -6.02 -17.21 10.00
CA VAL A 258 -4.75 -17.04 9.29
C VAL A 258 -3.59 -17.36 10.23
N VAL A 259 -2.63 -18.15 9.76
CA VAL A 259 -1.43 -18.56 10.51
C VAL A 259 -0.19 -18.35 9.65
N SER A 260 0.95 -18.01 10.27
CA SER A 260 2.25 -17.90 9.61
C SER A 260 3.18 -19.07 9.93
#